data_AF-C0NWT7-F1
#
_entry.id   AF-C0NWT7-F1
#
_cell.length_a   1.000
_cell.length_b   1.000
_cell.length_c   1.000
_cell.angle_alpha   90.00
_cell.angle_beta   90.00
_cell.angle_gamma   90.00
#
_symmetry.space_group_name_H-M   'P 1'
#
loop_
_entity.id
_entity.type
_entity.pdbx_description
1 polymer ?
#
loop_
_entity_poly.entity_id
_entity_poly.type
_entity_poly.pdbx_seq_one_letter_code
_entity_poly.pdbx_strand_id
1 'polypeptide(L)'
;MAPSAKRRKLTASHPNAVQEILFDPQARAEFLTGFHKRKLERAKQAQENAEKRAKEEKKEQRRRMRDERRAEFERALAENKSLMREISRAAAAESSSDEGGESNDNIIIDEEWGGITEPPPVDYEAEYIDEDKYTTVTVEELDASSREGLRRRVDMESSDEGESGDDGETRNEVEEGGREDGGDTSRVKKRAWTKNKSKNTNISGDGDKNNISDRPKSNSKKKKRSFRYENKAERRVAKLKERAGGKKRARERKAGA
;
A
#
# COMPACT_ATOMS: atom_id res chain seq x y z
N MET A 1 -9.64 -6.22 -43.32
CA MET A 1 -8.27 -6.12 -43.88
C MET A 1 -7.28 -6.70 -42.87
N ALA A 2 -6.49 -7.72 -43.24
CA ALA A 2 -5.33 -8.10 -42.44
C ALA A 2 -4.27 -6.97 -42.52
N PRO A 3 -3.63 -6.58 -41.41
CA PRO A 3 -2.64 -5.50 -41.44
C PRO A 3 -1.45 -5.91 -42.33
N SER A 4 -1.01 -5.00 -43.20
CA SER A 4 0.11 -5.25 -44.10
C SER A 4 1.36 -5.63 -43.29
N ALA A 5 1.95 -6.79 -43.56
CA ALA A 5 3.23 -7.19 -42.99
C ALA A 5 4.35 -6.31 -43.58
N LYS A 6 4.50 -5.07 -43.10
CA LYS A 6 5.70 -4.28 -43.37
C LYS A 6 6.87 -5.01 -42.71
N ARG A 7 7.61 -5.78 -43.51
CA ARG A 7 8.92 -6.33 -43.12
C ARG A 7 9.80 -5.12 -42.80
N ARG A 8 10.09 -4.88 -41.52
CA ARG A 8 11.03 -3.82 -41.11
C ARG A 8 12.36 -4.15 -41.77
N LYS A 9 12.78 -3.31 -42.71
CA LYS A 9 14.03 -3.48 -43.45
C LYS A 9 15.13 -3.13 -42.45
N LEU A 10 15.80 -4.14 -41.88
CA LEU A 10 16.96 -3.95 -41.01
C LEU A 10 18.11 -3.42 -41.84
N THR A 11 18.03 -2.16 -42.25
CA THR A 11 19.09 -1.46 -42.95
C THR A 11 20.06 -0.89 -41.93
N ALA A 12 21.35 -0.82 -42.26
CA ALA A 12 22.41 -0.21 -41.43
C ALA A 12 22.09 1.22 -40.95
N SER A 13 21.12 1.90 -41.57
CA SER A 13 20.61 3.20 -41.15
C SER A 13 19.78 3.19 -39.85
N HIS A 14 19.31 2.04 -39.36
CA HIS A 14 18.59 2.04 -38.08
C HIS A 14 19.54 2.41 -36.94
N PRO A 15 19.14 3.29 -36.00
CA PRO A 15 20.02 3.79 -34.96
C PRO A 15 20.57 2.68 -34.04
N ASN A 16 19.89 1.53 -34.00
CA ASN A 16 20.30 0.36 -33.22
C ASN A 16 20.70 -0.83 -34.11
N ALA A 17 20.93 -0.63 -35.41
CA ALA A 17 21.45 -1.71 -36.26
C ALA A 17 22.91 -1.95 -35.89
N VAL A 18 23.22 -3.14 -35.39
CA VAL A 18 24.58 -3.59 -35.15
C VAL A 18 25.26 -3.77 -36.51
N GLN A 19 26.36 -3.06 -36.74
CA GLN A 19 27.05 -3.01 -38.04
C GLN A 19 27.71 -4.35 -38.40
N GLU A 20 28.27 -5.05 -37.42
CA GLU A 20 28.94 -6.33 -37.59
C GLU A 20 28.64 -7.26 -36.40
N ILE A 21 28.33 -8.52 -36.69
CA ILE A 21 28.09 -9.55 -35.67
C ILE A 21 29.29 -10.49 -35.68
N LEU A 22 30.27 -10.23 -34.82
CA LEU A 22 31.38 -11.13 -34.60
C LEU A 22 31.04 -12.14 -33.52
N PHE A 23 31.36 -13.41 -33.78
CA PHE A 23 31.18 -14.47 -32.80
C PHE A 23 32.32 -14.44 -31.78
N ASP A 24 32.02 -13.99 -30.57
CA ASP A 24 32.95 -14.06 -29.45
C ASP A 24 32.76 -15.38 -28.66
N PRO A 25 33.77 -16.28 -28.65
CA PRO A 25 33.70 -17.52 -27.86
C PRO A 25 33.62 -17.27 -26.35
N GLN A 26 34.14 -16.15 -25.83
CA GLN A 26 34.06 -15.81 -24.40
C GLN A 26 32.64 -15.41 -24.02
N ALA A 27 32.00 -14.49 -24.74
CA ALA A 27 30.59 -14.17 -24.57
C ALA A 27 29.68 -15.41 -24.70
N ARG A 28 30.01 -16.36 -25.59
CA ARG A 28 29.29 -17.64 -25.66
C ARG A 28 29.48 -18.48 -24.41
N ALA A 29 30.70 -18.59 -23.88
CA ALA A 29 30.97 -19.32 -22.64
C ALA A 29 30.20 -18.71 -21.45
N GLU A 30 30.18 -17.38 -21.35
CA GLU A 30 29.36 -16.66 -20.36
C GLU A 30 27.87 -16.88 -20.57
N PHE A 31 27.40 -16.93 -21.83
CA PHE A 31 26.02 -17.28 -22.13
C PHE A 31 25.70 -18.73 -21.71
N LEU A 32 26.60 -19.68 -21.91
CA LEU A 32 26.35 -21.08 -21.52
C LEU A 32 26.47 -21.32 -20.01
N THR A 33 27.24 -20.53 -19.27
CA THR A 33 27.45 -20.76 -17.83
C THR A 33 26.66 -19.77 -16.95
N GLY A 34 26.41 -18.56 -17.45
CA GLY A 34 25.80 -17.44 -16.73
C GLY A 34 24.27 -17.41 -16.71
N PHE A 35 23.57 -18.54 -16.86
CA PHE A 35 22.10 -18.58 -16.88
C PHE A 35 21.45 -17.93 -15.65
N HIS A 36 22.04 -18.12 -14.47
CA HIS A 36 21.53 -17.50 -13.25
C HIS A 36 21.62 -15.98 -13.30
N LYS A 37 22.78 -15.43 -13.73
CA LYS A 37 22.99 -14.00 -13.94
C LYS A 37 21.94 -13.44 -14.90
N ARG A 38 21.77 -14.05 -16.07
CA ARG A 38 20.76 -13.63 -17.07
C ARG A 38 19.32 -13.75 -16.60
N LYS A 39 19.00 -14.77 -15.79
CA LYS A 39 17.66 -14.92 -15.21
C LYS A 39 17.37 -13.82 -14.20
N LEU A 40 18.35 -13.47 -13.36
CA LEU A 40 18.24 -12.35 -12.43
C LEU A 40 18.15 -11.01 -13.17
N GLU A 41 19.00 -10.78 -14.18
CA GLU A 41 18.95 -9.60 -15.04
C GLU A 41 17.59 -9.45 -15.72
N ARG A 42 17.03 -10.53 -16.28
CA ARG A 42 15.68 -10.50 -16.87
C ARG A 42 14.61 -10.14 -15.85
N ALA A 43 14.71 -10.67 -14.63
CA ALA A 43 13.79 -10.33 -13.56
C ALA A 43 13.92 -8.85 -13.17
N LYS A 44 15.15 -8.34 -13.03
CA LYS A 44 15.44 -6.93 -12.73
C LYS A 44 14.94 -6.01 -13.86
N GLN A 45 15.21 -6.35 -15.12
CA GLN A 45 14.75 -5.57 -16.27
C GLN A 45 13.22 -5.54 -16.36
N ALA A 46 12.54 -6.65 -16.04
CA ALA A 46 11.08 -6.68 -15.99
C ALA A 46 10.54 -5.77 -14.87
N GLN A 47 11.19 -5.76 -13.70
CA GLN A 47 10.85 -4.85 -12.59
C GLN A 47 11.08 -3.39 -12.98
N GLU A 48 12.25 -3.06 -13.54
CA GLU A 48 12.58 -1.70 -13.99
C GLU A 48 11.60 -1.19 -15.05
N ASN A 49 11.26 -2.02 -16.04
CA ASN A 49 10.27 -1.66 -17.05
C ASN A 49 8.87 -1.44 -16.46
N ALA A 50 8.48 -2.26 -15.46
CA ALA A 50 7.21 -2.08 -14.76
C ALA A 50 7.20 -0.79 -13.93
N GLU A 51 8.28 -0.48 -13.23
CA GLU A 51 8.44 0.77 -12.48
C GLU A 51 8.43 2.00 -13.39
N LYS A 52 9.09 1.92 -14.55
CA LYS A 52 9.09 3.00 -15.54
C LYS A 52 7.68 3.28 -16.06
N ARG A 53 6.93 2.24 -16.44
CA ARG A 53 5.53 2.35 -16.88
C ARG A 53 4.64 2.92 -15.78
N ALA A 54 4.76 2.40 -14.55
CA ALA A 54 3.99 2.90 -13.41
C ALA A 54 4.28 4.39 -13.11
N LYS A 55 5.54 4.83 -13.24
CA LYS A 55 5.92 6.24 -13.09
C LYS A 55 5.32 7.12 -14.20
N GLU A 56 5.33 6.65 -15.45
CA GLU A 56 4.76 7.34 -16.60
C GLU A 56 3.23 7.49 -16.46
N GLU A 57 2.53 6.41 -16.11
CA GLU A 57 1.08 6.42 -15.85
C GLU A 57 0.72 7.40 -14.71
N LYS A 58 1.47 7.37 -13.59
CA LYS A 58 1.24 8.29 -12.47
C LYS A 58 1.50 9.75 -12.87
N LYS A 59 2.45 10.00 -13.78
CA LYS A 59 2.74 11.35 -14.30
C LYS A 59 1.61 11.82 -15.21
N GLU A 60 1.08 10.94 -16.05
CA GLU A 60 -0.05 11.24 -16.93
C GLU A 60 -1.33 11.53 -16.14
N GLN A 61 -1.65 10.71 -15.14
CA GLN A 61 -2.78 10.95 -14.23
C GLN A 61 -2.67 12.33 -13.55
N ARG A 62 -1.49 12.68 -13.04
CA ARG A 62 -1.26 14.01 -12.45
C ARG A 62 -1.33 15.15 -13.46
N ARG A 63 -1.08 14.90 -14.74
CA ARG A 63 -1.26 15.92 -15.80
C ARG A 63 -2.75 16.12 -16.05
N ARG A 64 -3.50 15.04 -16.27
CA ARG A 64 -4.96 15.07 -16.44
C ARG A 64 -5.67 15.80 -15.30
N MET A 65 -5.37 15.45 -14.04
CA MET A 65 -5.94 16.14 -12.86
C MET A 65 -5.59 17.64 -12.80
N ARG A 66 -4.42 18.05 -13.32
CA ARG A 66 -4.06 19.48 -13.35
C ARG A 66 -4.78 20.19 -14.48
N ASP A 67 -4.86 19.57 -15.65
CA ASP A 67 -5.52 20.12 -16.81
C ASP A 67 -7.03 20.28 -16.56
N GLU A 68 -7.65 19.29 -15.89
CA GLU A 68 -9.04 19.35 -15.40
C GLU A 68 -9.26 20.53 -14.45
N ARG A 69 -8.46 20.65 -13.37
CA ARG A 69 -8.56 21.78 -12.44
C ARG A 69 -8.32 23.13 -13.11
N ARG A 70 -7.42 23.19 -14.10
CA ARG A 70 -7.12 24.41 -14.83
C ARG A 70 -8.30 24.82 -15.70
N ALA A 71 -8.94 23.86 -16.38
CA ALA A 71 -10.13 24.08 -17.17
C ALA A 71 -11.34 24.48 -16.29
N GLU A 72 -11.52 23.84 -15.13
CA GLU A 72 -12.55 24.22 -14.14
C GLU A 72 -12.35 25.65 -13.64
N PHE A 73 -11.11 26.03 -13.32
CA PHE A 73 -10.79 27.38 -12.88
C PHE A 73 -10.99 28.42 -14.00
N GLU A 74 -10.59 28.12 -15.23
CA GLU A 74 -10.84 28.98 -16.39
C GLU A 74 -12.34 29.17 -16.64
N ARG A 75 -13.13 28.09 -16.52
CA ARG A 75 -14.59 28.15 -16.62
C ARG A 75 -15.20 29.01 -15.52
N ALA A 76 -14.80 28.82 -14.27
CA ALA A 76 -15.27 29.63 -13.15
C ALA A 76 -14.90 31.12 -13.32
N LEU A 77 -13.70 31.43 -13.83
CA LEU A 77 -13.32 32.80 -14.17
C LEU A 77 -14.15 33.37 -15.32
N ALA A 78 -14.50 32.57 -16.32
CA ALA A 78 -15.36 33.01 -17.42
C ALA A 78 -16.78 33.32 -16.92
N GLU A 79 -17.35 32.45 -16.07
CA GLU A 79 -18.66 32.62 -15.44
C GLU A 79 -18.68 33.83 -14.49
N ASN A 80 -17.61 34.04 -13.70
CA ASN A 80 -17.48 35.23 -12.86
C ASN A 80 -17.37 36.51 -13.72
N LYS A 81 -16.57 36.49 -14.80
CA LYS A 81 -16.47 37.62 -15.73
C LYS A 81 -17.79 37.93 -16.43
N SER A 82 -18.61 36.94 -16.78
CA SER A 82 -19.94 37.20 -17.33
C SER A 82 -20.87 37.82 -16.29
N LEU A 83 -20.88 37.28 -15.07
CA LEU A 83 -21.68 37.83 -13.97
C LEU A 83 -21.28 39.27 -13.63
N MET A 84 -19.98 39.56 -13.54
CA MET A 84 -19.50 40.92 -13.28
C MET A 84 -19.84 41.87 -14.42
N ARG A 85 -19.79 41.42 -15.69
CA ARG A 85 -20.25 42.24 -16.82
C ARG A 85 -21.75 42.51 -16.78
N GLU A 86 -22.55 41.53 -16.36
CA GLU A 86 -24.00 41.69 -16.18
C GLU A 86 -24.30 42.68 -15.05
N ILE A 87 -23.63 42.56 -13.90
CA ILE A 87 -23.74 43.50 -12.78
C ILE A 87 -23.27 44.90 -13.20
N SER A 88 -22.11 45.04 -13.84
CA SER A 88 -21.63 46.33 -14.33
C SER A 88 -22.58 46.95 -15.38
N ARG A 89 -23.23 46.13 -16.20
CA ARG A 89 -24.24 46.61 -17.16
C ARG A 89 -25.52 47.05 -16.47
N ALA A 90 -25.99 46.32 -15.46
CA ALA A 90 -27.14 46.69 -14.66
C ALA A 90 -26.86 47.97 -13.86
N ALA A 91 -25.70 48.06 -13.20
CA ALA A 91 -25.25 49.23 -12.47
C ALA A 91 -25.06 50.45 -13.38
N ALA A 92 -24.53 50.29 -14.60
CA ALA A 92 -24.41 51.39 -15.55
C ALA A 92 -25.78 51.85 -16.10
N ALA A 93 -26.73 50.93 -16.27
CA ALA A 93 -28.11 51.29 -16.65
C ALA A 93 -28.83 52.04 -15.52
N GLU A 94 -28.64 51.62 -14.26
CA GLU A 94 -29.21 52.27 -13.09
C GLU A 94 -28.52 53.62 -12.78
N SER A 95 -27.19 53.69 -12.94
CA SER A 95 -26.41 54.93 -12.76
C SER A 95 -26.69 55.99 -13.83
N SER A 96 -27.29 55.64 -14.96
CA SER A 96 -27.78 56.63 -15.93
C SER A 96 -29.09 57.32 -15.51
N SER A 97 -29.64 56.96 -14.35
CA SER A 97 -30.91 57.48 -13.81
C SER A 97 -30.79 58.13 -12.42
N ASP A 98 -29.64 58.70 -12.05
CA ASP A 98 -29.56 59.59 -10.89
C ASP A 98 -28.45 60.62 -11.07
N GLU A 99 -28.84 61.79 -11.61
CA GLU A 99 -28.13 63.05 -11.47
C GLU A 99 -28.72 63.73 -10.22
N GLY A 100 -27.88 64.03 -9.23
CA GLY A 100 -28.25 64.85 -8.07
C GLY A 100 -28.10 64.16 -6.72
N GLY A 101 -26.88 64.15 -6.19
CA GLY A 101 -26.58 63.64 -4.85
C GLY A 101 -25.34 64.28 -4.24
N GLU A 102 -25.36 65.60 -4.16
CA GLU A 102 -24.42 66.42 -3.40
C GLU A 102 -24.15 65.86 -2.00
N SER A 103 -22.86 65.73 -1.67
CA SER A 103 -22.26 65.87 -0.35
C SER A 103 -23.06 65.38 0.87
N ASN A 104 -22.67 64.22 1.39
CA ASN A 104 -22.42 64.16 2.82
C ASN A 104 -21.13 63.39 3.07
N ASP A 105 -20.05 64.16 2.99
CA ASP A 105 -18.77 63.95 3.66
C ASP A 105 -19.02 63.79 5.17
N ASN A 106 -19.56 62.64 5.57
CA ASN A 106 -19.45 62.09 6.91
C ASN A 106 -18.96 60.65 6.75
N ILE A 107 -17.74 60.63 6.23
CA ILE A 107 -16.74 59.60 6.37
C ILE A 107 -16.77 59.09 7.82
N ILE A 108 -17.50 58.01 8.06
CA ILE A 108 -17.35 57.16 9.24
C ILE A 108 -16.05 56.38 9.00
N ILE A 109 -14.91 57.08 9.07
CA ILE A 109 -13.56 56.49 9.07
C ILE A 109 -13.18 56.02 10.49
N ASP A 110 -13.99 56.34 11.51
CA ASP A 110 -13.72 55.96 12.90
C ASP A 110 -14.31 54.61 13.32
N GLU A 111 -14.93 53.85 12.42
CA GLU A 111 -15.13 52.40 12.63
C GLU A 111 -13.83 51.67 12.29
N GLU A 112 -12.78 52.02 13.03
CA GLU A 112 -11.54 51.29 13.09
C GLU A 112 -11.87 49.83 13.42
N TRP A 113 -11.46 48.94 12.52
CA TRP A 113 -11.83 47.53 12.53
C TRP A 113 -11.51 46.92 13.89
N GLY A 114 -12.53 46.79 14.74
CA GLY A 114 -12.46 46.13 16.03
C GLY A 114 -12.26 44.65 15.75
N GLY A 115 -11.00 44.23 15.64
CA GLY A 115 -10.58 42.89 15.25
C GLY A 115 -11.36 41.80 15.99
N ILE A 116 -11.32 40.59 15.42
CA ILE A 116 -12.05 39.40 15.88
C ILE A 116 -12.02 39.33 17.41
N THR A 117 -13.17 39.54 18.05
CA THR A 117 -13.33 39.34 19.48
C THR A 117 -13.02 37.87 19.76
N GLU A 118 -11.87 37.62 20.39
CA GLU A 118 -11.40 36.29 20.76
C GLU A 118 -12.49 35.61 21.59
N PRO A 119 -13.14 34.56 21.07
CA PRO A 119 -14.17 33.85 21.82
C PRO A 119 -13.53 33.24 23.08
N PRO A 120 -14.29 33.10 24.18
CA PRO A 120 -13.77 32.56 25.43
C PRO A 120 -13.15 31.17 25.18
N PRO A 121 -12.02 30.83 25.83
CA PRO A 121 -11.28 29.59 25.57
C PRO A 121 -12.19 28.38 25.75
N VAL A 122 -12.35 27.61 24.68
CA VAL A 122 -13.31 26.52 24.59
C VAL A 122 -12.60 25.19 24.87
N ASP A 123 -11.96 25.10 26.04
CA ASP A 123 -11.45 23.82 26.54
C ASP A 123 -12.61 23.05 27.18
N TYR A 124 -13.18 22.08 26.46
CA TYR A 124 -14.21 21.20 27.02
C TYR A 124 -13.89 19.72 26.81
N GLU A 125 -14.09 18.95 27.89
CA GLU A 125 -13.98 17.51 27.92
C GLU A 125 -15.37 16.91 27.71
N ALA A 126 -15.56 16.15 26.64
CA ALA A 126 -16.82 15.47 26.35
C ALA A 126 -16.67 13.97 26.57
N GLU A 127 -17.43 13.43 27.52
CA GLU A 127 -17.48 12.01 27.81
C GLU A 127 -18.58 11.34 26.98
N TYR A 128 -18.20 10.43 26.08
CA TYR A 128 -19.14 9.65 25.29
C TYR A 128 -19.21 8.22 25.84
N ILE A 129 -20.44 7.79 26.11
CA ILE A 129 -20.76 6.45 26.61
C ILE A 129 -21.40 5.69 25.45
N ASP A 130 -20.61 4.90 24.74
CA ASP A 130 -21.16 3.88 23.84
C ASP A 130 -21.44 2.60 24.64
N GLU A 131 -22.42 1.81 24.16
CA GLU A 131 -22.98 0.62 24.84
C GLU A 131 -21.95 -0.38 25.40
N ASP A 132 -20.74 -0.42 24.83
CA ASP A 132 -19.64 -1.29 25.26
C ASP A 132 -18.32 -0.51 25.53
N LYS A 133 -18.27 0.82 25.37
CA LYS A 133 -17.02 1.60 25.48
C LYS A 133 -17.26 3.05 25.94
N TYR A 134 -16.57 3.43 27.01
CA TYR A 134 -16.38 4.82 27.41
C TYR A 134 -15.21 5.42 26.65
N THR A 135 -15.41 6.54 25.95
CA THR A 135 -14.35 7.31 25.32
C THR A 135 -14.51 8.78 25.66
N THR A 136 -13.50 9.38 26.27
CA THR A 136 -13.45 10.81 26.56
C THR A 136 -12.65 11.51 25.46
N VAL A 137 -13.21 12.59 24.90
CA VAL A 137 -12.55 13.43 23.90
C VAL A 137 -12.28 14.78 24.55
N THR A 138 -11.01 15.11 24.75
CA THR A 138 -10.57 16.41 25.24
C THR A 138 -10.25 17.31 24.04
N VAL A 139 -10.94 18.45 23.95
CA VAL A 139 -10.62 19.51 22.98
C VAL A 139 -9.83 20.57 23.74
N GLU A 140 -8.52 20.58 23.57
CA GLU A 140 -7.65 21.65 24.06
C GLU A 140 -7.26 22.57 22.90
N GLU A 141 -7.31 23.89 23.10
CA GLU A 141 -6.78 24.85 22.13
C GLU A 141 -5.24 24.76 22.06
N LEU A 142 -4.72 24.33 20.90
CA LEU A 142 -3.28 24.39 20.68
C LEU A 142 -2.88 25.80 20.28
N ASP A 143 -2.16 26.47 21.18
CA ASP A 143 -1.40 27.66 20.85
C ASP A 143 -0.41 27.34 19.71
N ALA A 144 -0.74 27.77 18.50
CA ALA A 144 0.08 27.59 17.31
C ALA A 144 1.42 28.34 17.39
N SER A 145 1.58 29.27 18.34
CA SER A 145 2.81 30.03 18.55
C SER A 145 3.87 29.25 19.35
N SER A 146 3.45 28.32 20.21
CA SER A 146 4.38 27.53 21.01
C SER A 146 4.80 26.25 20.28
N ARG A 147 6.06 26.22 19.81
CA ARG A 147 6.73 25.07 19.14
C ARG A 147 6.50 23.73 19.84
N GLU A 148 6.27 23.75 21.15
CA GLU A 148 6.02 22.59 22.00
C GLU A 148 4.61 21.99 21.80
N GLY A 149 3.59 22.80 21.51
CA GLY A 149 2.22 22.32 21.30
C GLY A 149 2.12 21.37 20.10
N LEU A 150 2.88 21.66 19.02
CA LEU A 150 2.91 20.78 17.85
C LEU A 150 3.68 19.47 18.10
N ARG A 151 4.64 19.47 19.02
CA ARG A 151 5.48 18.29 19.33
C ARG A 151 4.80 17.34 20.29
N ARG A 152 4.04 17.84 21.28
CA ARG A 152 3.29 17.01 22.23
C ARG A 152 2.40 15.97 21.55
N ARG A 153 1.76 16.29 20.41
CA ARG A 153 0.97 15.29 19.65
C ARG A 153 1.81 14.19 19.01
N VAL A 154 3.04 14.50 18.58
CA VAL A 154 3.91 13.51 17.94
C VAL A 154 4.51 12.57 18.99
N ASP A 155 4.85 13.09 20.16
CA ASP A 155 5.47 12.29 21.22
C ASP A 155 4.44 11.39 21.93
N MET A 156 3.19 11.84 22.14
CA MET A 156 2.14 11.02 22.76
C MET A 156 1.67 9.86 21.86
N GLU A 157 1.64 10.03 20.54
CA GLU A 157 1.41 8.93 19.59
C GLU A 157 2.63 8.00 19.45
N SER A 158 3.82 8.43 19.89
CA SER A 158 5.05 7.62 19.84
C SER A 158 5.36 6.88 21.14
N SER A 159 4.76 7.30 22.28
CA SER A 159 5.13 6.83 23.62
C SER A 159 4.11 5.87 24.28
N ASP A 160 3.05 5.45 23.58
CA ASP A 160 2.11 4.39 24.03
C ASP A 160 2.68 2.95 23.86
N GLU A 161 3.97 2.82 23.62
CA GLU A 161 4.70 1.56 23.79
C GLU A 161 5.75 1.76 24.89
N GLY A 162 5.27 2.20 26.05
CA GLY A 162 5.99 2.18 27.32
C GLY A 162 6.21 0.74 27.78
N GLU A 163 7.45 0.31 27.65
CA GLU A 163 8.27 -0.15 28.77
C GLU A 163 7.61 -1.16 29.73
N SER A 164 7.91 -2.44 29.51
CA SER A 164 7.93 -3.42 30.60
C SER A 164 9.06 -4.43 30.37
N GLY A 165 10.05 -4.36 31.26
CA GLY A 165 10.79 -5.52 31.76
C GLY A 165 11.84 -6.06 30.80
N ASP A 166 13.12 -5.73 30.93
CA ASP A 166 13.97 -6.02 32.10
C ASP A 166 14.13 -7.52 32.35
N ASP A 167 15.40 -7.89 32.54
CA ASP A 167 15.90 -9.16 33.05
C ASP A 167 15.58 -10.43 32.23
N GLY A 168 16.55 -11.22 31.82
CA GLY A 168 17.75 -11.52 32.56
C GLY A 168 18.04 -12.99 32.32
N GLU A 169 19.32 -13.30 32.38
CA GLU A 169 19.93 -14.60 32.20
C GLU A 169 19.10 -15.78 32.75
N THR A 170 18.83 -16.76 31.89
CA THR A 170 18.72 -18.15 32.34
C THR A 170 19.68 -19.00 31.53
N ARG A 171 20.88 -19.10 32.11
CA ARG A 171 21.74 -20.28 32.03
C ARG A 171 20.90 -21.56 32.17
N ASN A 172 21.20 -22.56 31.35
CA ASN A 172 21.56 -23.88 31.89
C ASN A 172 22.20 -24.74 30.81
N GLU A 173 23.51 -24.91 30.92
CA GLU A 173 24.15 -26.20 30.67
C GLU A 173 23.71 -27.17 31.76
N VAL A 174 23.25 -28.38 31.40
CA VAL A 174 23.42 -29.67 32.11
C VAL A 174 23.06 -30.72 31.04
N GLU A 175 24.04 -31.38 30.42
CA GLU A 175 24.66 -32.65 30.85
C GLU A 175 23.65 -33.81 31.00
N GLU A 176 23.96 -34.86 30.24
CA GLU A 176 23.80 -36.29 30.49
C GLU A 176 22.88 -36.82 31.59
N GLY A 177 22.04 -37.79 31.21
CA GLY A 177 21.89 -39.03 32.00
C GLY A 177 20.53 -39.33 32.63
N GLY A 178 20.08 -40.58 32.45
CA GLY A 178 19.13 -41.29 33.32
C GLY A 178 17.69 -41.38 32.80
N ARG A 179 17.25 -42.51 32.23
CA ARG A 179 16.71 -43.73 32.87
C ARG A 179 15.25 -43.59 33.33
N GLU A 180 14.36 -44.37 32.68
CA GLU A 180 13.56 -45.47 33.30
C GLU A 180 12.41 -44.91 34.14
N ASP A 181 11.14 -45.01 33.71
CA ASP A 181 10.24 -46.17 33.67
C ASP A 181 8.98 -45.72 34.44
N GLY A 182 7.78 -46.14 34.02
CA GLY A 182 6.55 -45.88 34.77
C GLY A 182 5.48 -45.08 34.02
N GLY A 183 4.71 -45.81 33.22
CA GLY A 183 3.23 -45.80 33.24
C GLY A 183 2.47 -44.47 33.09
N ASP A 184 1.77 -44.30 31.97
CA ASP A 184 0.31 -44.43 31.91
C ASP A 184 -0.19 -44.06 30.50
N THR A 185 -1.26 -44.75 30.15
CA THR A 185 -1.96 -44.98 28.91
C THR A 185 -2.55 -43.73 28.24
N SER A 186 -2.94 -43.90 26.96
CA SER A 186 -3.84 -43.04 26.17
C SER A 186 -3.27 -41.80 25.45
N ARG A 187 -2.01 -41.78 25.02
CA ARG A 187 -1.57 -40.82 23.99
C ARG A 187 -1.43 -41.45 22.61
N VAL A 188 -2.45 -41.17 21.80
CA VAL A 188 -2.51 -41.24 20.32
C VAL A 188 -1.14 -41.55 19.71
N LYS A 189 -0.98 -42.81 19.29
CA LYS A 189 0.21 -43.36 18.64
C LYS A 189 0.66 -42.41 17.52
N LYS A 190 1.71 -41.63 17.77
CA LYS A 190 2.40 -40.85 16.74
C LYS A 190 2.92 -41.85 15.70
N ARG A 191 2.36 -41.80 14.49
CA ARG A 191 2.76 -42.68 13.38
C ARG A 191 4.27 -42.51 13.15
N ALA A 192 5.02 -43.61 13.28
CA ALA A 192 6.45 -43.62 12.99
C ALA A 192 6.69 -43.20 11.53
N TRP A 193 7.49 -42.16 11.34
CA TRP A 193 7.79 -41.58 10.02
C TRP A 193 8.71 -42.52 9.23
N THR A 194 8.13 -43.38 8.40
CA THR A 194 8.92 -44.16 7.44
C THR A 194 9.42 -43.23 6.33
N LYS A 195 10.74 -43.05 6.23
CA LYS A 195 11.39 -42.24 5.18
C LYS A 195 11.36 -42.89 3.79
N ASN A 196 10.73 -44.05 3.63
CA ASN A 196 10.50 -44.68 2.32
C ASN A 196 9.32 -44.02 1.59
N LYS A 197 9.47 -42.74 1.28
CA LYS A 197 8.72 -42.12 0.19
C LYS A 197 9.31 -42.71 -1.10
N SER A 198 8.60 -43.68 -1.66
CA SER A 198 8.93 -44.35 -2.92
C SER A 198 9.55 -43.38 -3.92
N LYS A 199 10.86 -43.51 -4.12
CA LYS A 199 11.53 -42.98 -5.29
C LYS A 199 10.90 -43.71 -6.47
N ASN A 200 10.16 -42.94 -7.25
CA ASN A 200 9.54 -43.31 -8.50
C ASN A 200 10.66 -43.78 -9.45
N THR A 201 10.98 -45.07 -9.41
CA THR A 201 11.89 -45.72 -10.35
C THR A 201 11.17 -45.78 -11.68
N ASN A 202 11.49 -44.83 -12.55
CA ASN A 202 11.33 -44.97 -13.98
C ASN A 202 12.38 -46.01 -14.45
N ILE A 203 12.09 -47.28 -14.19
CA ILE A 203 12.68 -48.42 -14.89
C ILE A 203 11.62 -48.74 -15.95
N SER A 204 11.76 -48.27 -17.19
CA SER A 204 12.44 -49.02 -18.26
C SER A 204 12.06 -50.50 -18.21
N GLY A 205 10.84 -50.80 -18.65
CA GLY A 205 10.33 -52.15 -18.81
C GLY A 205 9.05 -52.08 -19.61
N ASP A 206 9.11 -52.55 -20.85
CA ASP A 206 7.98 -52.91 -21.70
C ASP A 206 6.89 -53.59 -20.86
N GLY A 207 5.78 -52.87 -20.66
CA GLY A 207 4.67 -53.30 -19.85
C GLY A 207 3.41 -52.62 -20.36
N ASP A 208 2.53 -53.44 -20.92
CA ASP A 208 1.26 -53.17 -21.59
C ASP A 208 0.60 -51.82 -21.28
N LYS A 209 0.40 -51.01 -22.33
CA LYS A 209 -0.16 -49.64 -22.28
C LYS A 209 -1.70 -49.60 -22.17
N ASN A 210 -2.36 -50.73 -22.00
CA ASN A 210 -3.81 -50.82 -22.16
C ASN A 210 -4.55 -51.03 -20.83
N ASN A 211 -4.38 -50.12 -19.84
CA ASN A 211 -5.37 -49.89 -18.76
C ASN A 211 -4.97 -48.77 -17.75
N ILE A 212 -4.76 -47.53 -18.21
CA ILE A 212 -4.48 -46.36 -17.33
C ILE A 212 -5.63 -45.34 -17.24
N SER A 213 -6.77 -45.56 -17.89
CA SER A 213 -7.86 -44.58 -17.92
C SER A 213 -8.76 -44.57 -16.69
N ASP A 214 -8.82 -45.66 -15.91
CA ASP A 214 -9.90 -45.81 -14.91
C ASP A 214 -9.48 -45.54 -13.46
N ARG A 215 -8.34 -44.89 -13.24
CA ARG A 215 -7.85 -44.61 -11.87
C ARG A 215 -8.12 -43.15 -11.45
N PRO A 216 -8.96 -42.91 -10.41
CA PRO A 216 -9.40 -41.58 -10.04
C PRO A 216 -8.24 -40.74 -9.48
N LYS A 217 -8.10 -39.52 -10.00
CA LYS A 217 -7.04 -38.55 -9.72
C LYS A 217 -7.19 -37.87 -8.35
N SER A 218 -7.28 -38.61 -7.24
CA SER A 218 -7.42 -38.02 -5.90
C SER A 218 -6.09 -37.72 -5.18
N ASN A 219 -4.94 -38.06 -5.77
CA ASN A 219 -3.61 -37.79 -5.19
C ASN A 219 -2.83 -36.67 -5.89
N SER A 220 -3.51 -35.60 -6.34
CA SER A 220 -2.83 -34.38 -6.78
C SER A 220 -2.13 -33.72 -5.59
N LYS A 221 -0.83 -33.99 -5.49
CA LYS A 221 0.15 -33.45 -4.53
C LYS A 221 -0.20 -32.00 -4.16
N LYS A 222 -0.57 -31.76 -2.89
CA LYS A 222 -0.83 -30.42 -2.34
C LYS A 222 0.35 -29.51 -2.69
N LYS A 223 0.08 -28.44 -3.46
CA LYS A 223 1.10 -27.47 -3.90
C LYS A 223 1.78 -26.88 -2.65
N LYS A 224 3.11 -26.97 -2.58
CA LYS A 224 3.88 -26.34 -1.51
C LYS A 224 3.61 -24.83 -1.58
N ARG A 225 3.23 -24.21 -0.46
CA ARG A 225 3.09 -22.75 -0.38
C ARG A 225 4.46 -22.13 -0.64
N SER A 226 4.55 -21.25 -1.63
CA SER A 226 5.79 -20.50 -1.88
C SER A 226 5.99 -19.52 -0.74
N PHE A 227 7.06 -19.71 0.04
CA PHE A 227 7.52 -18.72 1.00
C PHE A 227 8.06 -17.52 0.21
N ARG A 228 7.41 -16.37 0.35
CA ARG A 228 7.95 -15.08 -0.07
C ARG A 228 7.92 -14.17 1.14
N TYR A 229 8.98 -13.37 1.30
CA TYR A 229 8.99 -12.33 2.31
C TYR A 229 7.98 -11.27 1.91
N GLU A 230 7.02 -11.01 2.79
CA GLU A 230 6.07 -9.90 2.65
C GLU A 230 6.80 -8.58 2.89
N ASN A 231 6.51 -7.58 2.05
CA ASN A 231 6.96 -6.21 2.27
C ASN A 231 6.38 -5.64 3.57
N LYS A 232 6.98 -4.58 4.14
CA LYS A 232 6.56 -4.05 5.46
C LYS A 232 5.07 -3.64 5.52
N ALA A 233 4.52 -3.11 4.42
CA ALA A 233 3.10 -2.81 4.30
C ALA A 233 2.21 -4.06 4.20
N GLU A 234 2.61 -5.05 3.40
CA GLU A 234 1.89 -6.34 3.27
C GLU A 234 1.85 -7.08 4.61
N ARG A 235 2.96 -7.06 5.36
CA ARG A 235 3.05 -7.65 6.70
C ARG A 235 2.08 -7.00 7.68
N ARG A 236 1.87 -5.68 7.60
CA ARG A 236 0.87 -4.99 8.44
C ARG A 236 -0.55 -5.46 8.12
N VAL A 237 -0.88 -5.59 6.83
CA VAL A 237 -2.18 -6.10 6.38
C VAL A 237 -2.39 -7.57 6.80
N ALA A 238 -1.37 -8.41 6.63
CA ALA A 238 -1.40 -9.81 7.04
C ALA A 238 -1.60 -9.94 8.57
N LYS A 239 -0.87 -9.17 9.37
CA LYS A 239 -1.05 -9.11 10.83
C LYS A 239 -2.46 -8.66 11.21
N LEU A 240 -3.00 -7.63 10.56
CA LEU A 240 -4.36 -7.16 10.84
C LEU A 240 -5.40 -8.25 10.54
N LYS A 241 -5.26 -8.95 9.40
CA LYS A 241 -6.13 -10.06 9.01
C LYS A 241 -6.03 -11.25 9.97
N GLU A 242 -4.82 -11.56 10.42
CA GLU A 242 -4.57 -12.61 11.41
C GLU A 242 -5.20 -12.25 12.77
N ARG A 243 -5.03 -11.01 13.24
CA ARG A 243 -5.66 -10.52 14.48
C ARG A 243 -7.19 -10.58 14.39
N ALA A 244 -7.78 -10.17 13.27
CA ALA A 244 -9.22 -10.25 13.05
C ALA A 244 -9.73 -11.71 13.07
N GLY A 245 -9.02 -12.61 12.39
CA GLY A 245 -9.34 -14.05 12.39
C GLY A 245 -9.19 -14.69 13.76
N GLY A 246 -8.15 -14.33 14.52
CA GLY A 246 -7.92 -14.78 15.89
C GLY A 246 -9.00 -14.30 16.85
N LYS A 247 -9.39 -13.01 16.77
CA LYS A 247 -10.47 -12.42 17.58
C LYS A 247 -11.82 -13.10 17.32
N LYS A 248 -12.15 -13.39 16.06
CA LYS A 248 -13.39 -14.11 15.71
C LYS A 248 -13.41 -15.53 16.30
N ARG A 249 -12.32 -16.28 16.15
CA ARG A 249 -12.20 -17.64 16.70
C ARG A 249 -12.22 -17.65 18.23
N ALA A 250 -11.64 -16.64 18.88
CA ALA A 250 -11.69 -16.49 20.33
C ALA A 250 -13.12 -16.21 20.82
N ARG A 251 -13.86 -15.34 20.12
CA ARG A 251 -15.29 -15.09 20.41
C ARG A 251 -16.14 -16.35 20.23
N GLU A 252 -15.93 -17.12 19.17
CA GLU A 252 -16.64 -18.40 18.95
C GLU A 252 -16.37 -19.41 20.08
N ARG A 253 -15.12 -19.51 20.55
CA ARG A 253 -14.80 -20.37 21.71
C ARG A 253 -15.41 -19.87 23.02
N LYS A 254 -15.48 -18.55 23.22
CA LYS A 254 -16.10 -17.95 24.40
C LYS A 254 -17.62 -18.07 24.39
N ALA A 255 -18.25 -18.06 23.21
CA ALA A 255 -19.70 -18.20 23.06
C ALA A 255 -20.16 -19.67 23.09
N GLY A 256 -19.27 -20.61 22.73
CA GLY A 256 -19.55 -22.05 22.76
C GLY A 256 -19.13 -22.76 24.05
N ALA A 257 -18.65 -22.03 25.06
CA ALA A 257 -18.31 -22.51 26.41
C ALA A 257 -19.23 -21.82 27.41
#